data_AF-A0A969KDG2-F1
#
_entry.id   AF-A0A969KDG2-F1
#
_cell.length_a   1.000
_cell.length_b   1.000
_cell.length_c   1.000
_cell.angle_alpha   90.00
_cell.angle_beta   90.00
_cell.angle_gamma   90.00
#
_symmetry.space_group_name_H-M   'P 1'
#
loop_
_entity.id
_entity.type
_entity.pdbx_description
1 polymer ?
#
loop_
_entity_poly.entity_id
_entity_poly.type
_entity_poly.pdbx_seq_one_letter_code
_entity_poly.pdbx_strand_id
1 'polypeptide(L)'
;PPHARCLAAHAGARSQAGNQSRMILYHHDRYWLEPACIAWCDTEEFVAAAERGVTLFHQQKPHEAALLLDRANQLYRGDYMDDCPFFGDSSYVEDQRGILRSRYIEVLLAFGAICEVHGRAGEAASAYHRALALSFDGCAVAEEGLTRLQENLSR
;
A
#
# COMPACT_ATOMS: atom_id res chain seq x y z
N PRO A 1 9.87 -1.01 -4.34
CA PRO A 1 9.00 -0.76 -5.52
C PRO A 1 7.62 -1.50 -5.48
N PRO A 2 6.45 -0.84 -5.28
CA PRO A 2 5.15 -1.50 -5.25
C PRO A 2 4.74 -1.63 -6.70
N HIS A 3 5.29 -2.69 -7.27
CA HIS A 3 4.89 -3.14 -8.58
C HIS A 3 3.46 -3.64 -8.41
N ALA A 4 2.47 -2.99 -9.02
CA ALA A 4 1.13 -3.56 -9.11
C ALA A 4 1.24 -4.99 -9.66
N ARG A 5 1.21 -5.97 -8.75
CA ARG A 5 1.60 -7.35 -9.00
C ARG A 5 0.37 -8.20 -8.86
N CYS A 6 -0.01 -8.79 -9.98
CA CYS A 6 -1.06 -9.78 -10.03
C CYS A 6 -0.47 -11.17 -10.21
N LEU A 7 -0.87 -12.13 -9.38
CA LEU A 7 -0.60 -13.55 -9.62
C LEU A 7 -1.81 -14.19 -10.28
N ALA A 8 -1.59 -14.90 -11.39
CA ALA A 8 -2.64 -15.62 -12.08
C ALA A 8 -3.01 -16.89 -11.30
N ALA A 9 -4.31 -17.21 -11.25
CA ALA A 9 -4.78 -18.50 -10.77
C ALA A 9 -4.34 -19.62 -11.74
N HIS A 10 -3.70 -20.68 -11.24
CA HIS A 10 -3.42 -21.86 -12.05
C HIS A 10 -4.73 -22.62 -12.35
N ALA A 11 -5.37 -22.29 -13.47
CA ALA A 11 -6.52 -23.02 -13.97
C ALA A 11 -6.08 -24.36 -14.59
N GLY A 12 -6.08 -25.42 -13.78
CA GLY A 12 -6.04 -26.79 -14.28
C GLY A 12 -7.36 -27.16 -14.98
N ALA A 13 -7.48 -26.89 -16.28
CA ALA A 13 -8.49 -27.52 -17.13
C ALA A 13 -8.11 -27.40 -18.62
N ARG A 14 -7.65 -28.50 -19.20
CA ARG A 14 -7.47 -28.67 -20.66
C ARG A 14 -8.80 -28.39 -21.38
N SER A 15 -8.76 -27.61 -22.46
CA SER A 15 -9.78 -27.66 -23.51
C SER A 15 -9.10 -27.71 -24.88
N GLN A 16 -9.36 -28.81 -25.61
CA GLN A 16 -9.08 -28.94 -27.04
C GLN A 16 -10.10 -28.10 -27.82
N ALA A 17 -9.68 -26.94 -28.30
CA ALA A 17 -10.14 -26.25 -29.52
C ALA A 17 -9.40 -24.90 -29.63
N GLY A 18 -8.96 -24.56 -30.84
CA GLY A 18 -8.15 -23.39 -31.22
C GLY A 18 -8.08 -22.20 -30.26
N ASN A 19 -6.92 -22.03 -29.63
CA ASN A 19 -6.25 -20.78 -29.24
C ASN A 19 -7.12 -19.58 -28.80
N GLN A 20 -8.09 -19.77 -27.91
CA GLN A 20 -8.73 -18.66 -27.18
C GLN A 20 -8.18 -18.64 -25.75
N SER A 21 -7.38 -17.63 -25.42
CA SER A 21 -6.90 -17.39 -24.06
C SER A 21 -8.09 -17.11 -23.15
N ARG A 22 -8.46 -18.05 -22.28
CA ARG A 22 -9.53 -17.89 -21.25
C ARG A 22 -9.33 -16.71 -20.29
N MET A 23 -8.15 -16.10 -20.32
CA MET A 23 -7.72 -14.99 -19.47
C MET A 23 -8.04 -13.62 -20.09
N ILE A 24 -7.95 -13.48 -21.42
CA ILE A 24 -8.19 -12.21 -22.11
C ILE A 24 -9.40 -12.41 -23.02
N LEU A 25 -10.51 -11.79 -22.64
CA LEU A 25 -11.77 -11.84 -23.38
C LEU A 25 -11.81 -10.69 -24.38
N TYR A 26 -12.21 -10.98 -25.61
CA TYR A 26 -12.48 -9.96 -26.62
C TYR A 26 -13.98 -9.97 -26.94
N HIS A 27 -14.62 -8.82 -26.74
CA HIS A 27 -16.04 -8.57 -27.00
C HIS A 27 -16.25 -7.08 -27.34
N HIS A 28 -17.31 -6.67 -28.04
CA HIS A 28 -17.58 -5.24 -28.36
C HIS A 28 -16.35 -4.36 -28.71
N ASP A 29 -15.42 -4.86 -29.52
CA ASP A 29 -14.17 -4.20 -29.92
C ASP A 29 -13.21 -3.77 -28.79
N ARG A 30 -13.29 -4.39 -27.60
CA ARG A 30 -12.33 -4.16 -26.51
C ARG A 30 -11.81 -5.47 -25.94
N TYR A 31 -10.76 -5.34 -25.13
CA TYR A 31 -10.17 -6.46 -24.40
C TYR A 31 -10.50 -6.30 -22.91
N TRP A 32 -10.85 -7.41 -22.25
CA TRP A 32 -11.00 -7.50 -20.80
C TRP A 32 -10.13 -8.62 -20.28
N LEU A 33 -9.59 -8.40 -19.08
CA LEU A 33 -9.02 -9.46 -18.28
C LEU A 33 -10.16 -10.10 -17.47
N GLU A 34 -10.32 -11.41 -17.55
CA GLU A 34 -11.29 -12.16 -16.75
C GLU A 34 -10.93 -12.02 -15.25
N PRO A 35 -11.70 -11.33 -14.41
CA PRO A 35 -11.29 -11.09 -13.02
C PRO A 35 -11.07 -12.39 -12.24
N ALA A 36 -11.81 -13.45 -12.55
CA ALA A 36 -11.67 -14.74 -11.90
C ALA A 36 -10.30 -15.41 -12.15
N CYS A 37 -9.51 -14.95 -13.14
CA CYS A 37 -8.16 -15.47 -13.36
C CYS A 37 -7.09 -14.76 -12.53
N ILE A 38 -7.42 -13.66 -11.84
CA ILE A 38 -6.50 -12.94 -10.94
C ILE A 38 -6.68 -13.51 -9.54
N ALA A 39 -5.71 -14.29 -9.06
CA ALA A 39 -5.78 -14.88 -7.73
C ALA A 39 -5.41 -13.89 -6.62
N TRP A 40 -4.61 -12.88 -6.95
CA TRP A 40 -4.06 -11.94 -5.99
C TRP A 40 -3.63 -10.66 -6.69
N CYS A 41 -3.88 -9.51 -6.06
CA CYS A 41 -3.42 -8.18 -6.46
C CYS A 41 -2.84 -7.49 -5.23
N ASP A 42 -1.57 -7.07 -5.30
CA ASP A 42 -0.90 -6.42 -4.18
C ASP A 42 -1.52 -5.07 -3.79
N THR A 43 -2.07 -4.35 -4.76
CA THR A 43 -2.72 -3.05 -4.55
C THR A 43 -4.02 -3.22 -3.77
N GLU A 44 -4.81 -4.26 -4.10
CA GLU A 44 -6.02 -4.61 -3.36
C GLU A 44 -5.67 -5.08 -1.94
N GLU A 45 -4.63 -5.91 -1.80
CA GLU A 45 -4.17 -6.37 -0.48
C GLU A 45 -3.65 -5.22 0.37
N PHE A 46 -2.88 -4.28 -0.23
CA PHE A 46 -2.41 -3.07 0.44
C PHE A 46 -3.59 -2.25 0.94
N VAL A 47 -4.56 -1.97 0.08
CA VAL A 47 -5.76 -1.20 0.41
C VAL A 47 -6.51 -1.84 1.58
N ALA A 48 -6.76 -3.14 1.52
CA ALA A 48 -7.46 -3.86 2.57
C ALA A 48 -6.71 -3.86 3.90
N ALA A 49 -5.39 -4.09 3.87
CA ALA A 49 -4.54 -4.08 5.05
C ALA A 49 -4.44 -2.67 5.68
N ALA A 50 -4.29 -1.64 4.85
CA ALA A 50 -4.19 -0.25 5.28
C ALA A 50 -5.50 0.21 5.97
N GLU A 51 -6.65 0.05 5.30
CA GLU A 51 -7.95 0.46 5.83
C GLU A 51 -8.26 -0.25 7.14
N ARG A 52 -8.05 -1.57 7.18
CA ARG A 52 -8.33 -2.37 8.38
C ARG A 52 -7.35 -2.06 9.50
N GLY A 53 -6.06 -1.89 9.20
CA GLY A 53 -5.02 -1.53 10.17
C GLY A 53 -5.30 -0.20 10.84
N VAL A 54 -5.58 0.85 10.05
CA VAL A 54 -5.94 2.19 10.55
C VAL A 54 -7.23 2.14 11.37
N THR A 55 -8.24 1.39 10.90
CA THR A 55 -9.48 1.19 11.66
C THR A 55 -9.23 0.57 13.05
N LEU A 56 -8.41 -0.47 13.14
CA LEU A 56 -8.08 -1.12 14.41
C LEU A 56 -7.24 -0.22 15.32
N PHE A 57 -6.37 0.60 14.75
CA PHE A 57 -5.63 1.61 15.50
C PHE A 57 -6.57 2.60 16.18
N HIS A 58 -7.55 3.15 15.45
CA HIS A 58 -8.57 4.04 16.04
C HIS A 58 -9.47 3.34 17.06
N GLN A 59 -9.71 2.04 16.90
CA GLN A 59 -10.43 1.21 17.89
C GLN A 59 -9.58 0.83 19.12
N GLN A 60 -8.37 1.37 19.25
CA GLN A 60 -7.46 1.09 20.37
C GLN A 60 -7.09 -0.41 20.49
N LYS A 61 -6.94 -1.07 19.33
CA LYS A 61 -6.44 -2.46 19.23
C LYS A 61 -5.03 -2.48 18.63
N PRO A 62 -4.01 -1.95 19.34
CA PRO A 62 -2.70 -1.67 18.75
C PRO A 62 -1.96 -2.93 18.29
N HIS A 63 -2.13 -4.06 18.97
CA HIS A 63 -1.47 -5.31 18.57
C HIS A 63 -2.00 -5.86 17.24
N GLU A 64 -3.32 -5.89 17.05
CA GLU A 64 -3.92 -6.32 15.78
C GLU A 64 -3.64 -5.32 14.66
N ALA A 65 -3.69 -4.02 14.98
CA ALA A 65 -3.36 -2.95 14.04
C ALA A 65 -1.91 -3.07 13.54
N ALA A 66 -0.95 -3.32 14.43
CA ALA A 66 0.47 -3.41 14.08
C ALA A 66 0.75 -4.46 12.99
N LEU A 67 0.10 -5.63 13.07
CA LEU A 67 0.27 -6.70 12.08
C LEU A 67 -0.20 -6.27 10.68
N LEU A 68 -1.35 -5.60 10.59
CA LEU A 68 -1.91 -5.16 9.32
C LEU A 68 -1.17 -3.94 8.75
N LEU A 69 -0.77 -3.01 9.62
CA LEU A 69 0.01 -1.84 9.22
C LEU A 69 1.41 -2.24 8.73
N ASP A 70 2.06 -3.21 9.37
CA ASP A 70 3.33 -3.76 8.87
C ASP A 70 3.14 -4.46 7.53
N ARG A 71 2.05 -5.25 7.37
CA ARG A 71 1.72 -5.87 6.08
C ARG A 71 1.53 -4.82 4.98
N ALA A 72 0.76 -3.76 5.23
CA ALA A 72 0.58 -2.66 4.30
C ALA A 72 1.92 -1.98 3.96
N ASN A 73 2.80 -1.79 4.95
CA ASN A 73 4.13 -1.24 4.77
C ASN A 73 5.06 -2.10 3.90
N GLN A 74 4.91 -3.43 3.91
CA GLN A 74 5.68 -4.33 3.05
C GLN A 74 5.15 -4.38 1.60
N LEU A 75 3.86 -4.12 1.43
CA LEU A 75 3.18 -4.10 0.12
C LEU A 75 3.40 -2.77 -0.61
N TYR A 76 3.34 -1.64 0.10
CA TYR A 76 3.68 -0.34 -0.46
C TYR A 76 5.19 -0.16 -0.51
N ARG A 77 5.76 -0.06 -1.69
CA ARG A 77 7.20 0.05 -1.84
C ARG A 77 7.62 1.24 -2.76
N GLY A 78 6.80 2.29 -2.91
CA GLY A 78 6.97 3.40 -3.90
C GLY A 78 5.67 3.81 -4.63
N ASP A 79 5.74 4.50 -5.75
CA ASP A 79 4.53 4.99 -6.42
C ASP A 79 3.92 3.96 -7.40
N TYR A 80 2.59 4.03 -7.55
CA TYR A 80 1.82 3.12 -8.39
C TYR A 80 2.20 3.26 -9.87
N MET A 81 2.59 2.14 -10.50
CA MET A 81 3.01 2.06 -11.91
C MET A 81 4.21 2.95 -12.30
N ASP A 82 5.04 3.35 -11.33
CA ASP A 82 6.20 4.20 -11.57
C ASP A 82 7.27 3.55 -12.45
N ASP A 83 7.39 2.23 -12.40
CA ASP A 83 8.32 1.44 -13.21
C ASP A 83 7.77 1.07 -14.59
N CYS A 84 6.55 1.50 -14.93
CA CYS A 84 5.94 1.20 -16.22
C CYS A 84 6.29 2.28 -17.27
N PRO A 85 7.03 1.93 -18.34
CA PRO A 85 7.49 2.91 -19.33
C PRO A 85 6.37 3.70 -20.04
N PHE A 86 5.17 3.14 -20.06
CA PHE A 86 4.01 3.72 -20.74
C PHE A 86 3.13 4.58 -19.82
N PHE A 87 3.19 4.36 -18.50
CA PHE A 87 2.32 5.02 -17.53
C PHE A 87 3.06 5.94 -16.55
N GLY A 88 4.39 6.05 -16.66
CA GLY A 88 5.22 6.90 -15.79
C GLY A 88 4.71 8.34 -15.66
N ASP A 89 4.37 8.98 -16.79
CA ASP A 89 3.89 10.38 -16.85
C ASP A 89 2.41 10.48 -17.25
N SER A 90 1.67 9.39 -17.07
CA SER A 90 0.30 9.31 -17.56
C SER A 90 -0.69 9.89 -16.55
N SER A 91 -1.47 10.89 -16.96
CA SER A 91 -2.55 11.45 -16.14
C SER A 91 -3.58 10.40 -15.70
N TYR A 92 -3.63 9.24 -16.38
CA TYR A 92 -4.52 8.14 -16.04
C TYR A 92 -4.19 7.46 -14.70
N VAL A 93 -2.96 7.60 -14.18
CA VAL A 93 -2.55 6.95 -12.92
C VAL A 93 -2.36 7.94 -11.76
N GLU A 94 -2.32 9.24 -12.03
CA GLU A 94 -2.02 10.27 -11.02
C GLU A 94 -3.01 10.28 -9.86
N ASP A 95 -4.31 10.21 -10.15
CA ASP A 95 -5.36 10.16 -9.12
C ASP A 95 -5.15 8.93 -8.21
N GLN A 96 -4.88 7.77 -8.81
CA GLN A 96 -4.66 6.54 -8.07
C GLN A 96 -3.35 6.57 -7.26
N ARG A 97 -2.28 7.16 -7.80
CA ARG A 97 -1.03 7.43 -7.07
C ARG A 97 -1.31 8.29 -5.84
N GLY A 98 -2.05 9.39 -6.02
CA GLY A 98 -2.45 10.28 -4.93
C GLY A 98 -3.22 9.55 -3.82
N ILE A 99 -4.23 8.77 -4.19
CA ILE A 99 -5.04 7.99 -3.24
C ILE A 99 -4.17 6.98 -2.46
N LEU A 100 -3.34 6.21 -3.15
CA LEU A 100 -2.50 5.19 -2.52
C LEU A 100 -1.43 5.81 -1.62
N ARG A 101 -0.82 6.93 -2.05
CA ARG A 101 0.18 7.67 -1.27
C ARG A 101 -0.44 8.25 0.00
N SER A 102 -1.60 8.89 -0.09
CA SER A 102 -2.32 9.43 1.08
C SER A 102 -2.64 8.34 2.09
N ARG A 103 -3.15 7.19 1.65
CA ARG A 103 -3.38 6.02 2.52
C ARG A 103 -2.10 5.50 3.14
N TYR A 104 -0.99 5.52 2.39
CA TYR A 104 0.27 5.05 2.93
C TYR A 104 0.86 5.99 3.98
N ILE A 105 0.67 7.30 3.84
CA ILE A 105 1.00 8.28 4.87
C ILE A 105 0.23 7.96 6.16
N GLU A 106 -1.08 7.69 6.08
CA GLU A 106 -1.88 7.29 7.25
C GLU A 106 -1.35 6.01 7.92
N VAL A 107 -0.97 5.01 7.13
CA VAL A 107 -0.33 3.78 7.64
C VAL A 107 0.95 4.09 8.42
N LEU A 108 1.81 4.94 7.87
CA LEU A 108 3.08 5.32 8.51
C LEU A 108 2.86 6.09 9.81
N LEU A 109 1.88 6.99 9.85
CA LEU A 109 1.55 7.74 11.07
C LEU A 109 1.02 6.83 12.17
N ALA A 110 0.08 5.94 11.84
CA ALA A 110 -0.47 4.98 12.80
C ALA A 110 0.60 3.99 13.31
N PHE A 111 1.44 3.48 12.40
CA PHE A 111 2.54 2.58 12.76
C PHE A 111 3.59 3.28 13.64
N GLY A 112 3.94 4.52 13.31
CA GLY A 112 4.85 5.35 14.10
C GLY A 112 4.35 5.54 15.53
N ALA A 113 3.07 5.87 15.69
CA ALA A 113 2.45 6.06 17.01
C ALA A 113 2.45 4.76 17.84
N ILE A 114 2.18 3.61 17.22
CA ILE A 114 2.28 2.30 17.88
C ILE A 114 3.72 2.04 18.34
N CYS A 115 4.71 2.30 17.47
CA CYS A 115 6.12 2.12 17.80
C CYS A 115 6.59 3.04 18.94
N GLU A 116 6.11 4.28 19.02
CA GLU A 116 6.36 5.17 20.16
C GLU A 116 5.90 4.54 21.49
N VAL A 117 4.66 4.05 21.53
CA VAL A 117 4.06 3.44 22.74
C VAL A 117 4.86 2.21 23.20
N HIS A 118 5.44 1.46 22.26
CA HIS A 118 6.25 0.28 22.56
C HIS A 118 7.74 0.56 22.77
N GLY A 119 8.16 1.83 22.81
CA GLY A 119 9.57 2.20 23.03
C GLY A 119 10.50 1.90 21.84
N ARG A 120 9.94 1.64 20.64
CA ARG A 120 10.69 1.36 19.41
C ARG A 120 11.01 2.66 18.68
N ALA A 121 11.78 3.53 19.33
CA ALA A 121 12.03 4.91 18.88
C ALA A 121 12.63 5.00 17.46
N GLY A 122 13.56 4.11 17.10
CA GLY A 122 14.17 4.11 15.77
C GLY A 122 13.17 3.80 14.64
N GLU A 123 12.26 2.86 14.88
CA GLU A 123 11.23 2.50 13.91
C GLU A 123 10.14 3.57 13.80
N ALA A 124 9.76 4.16 14.93
CA ALA A 124 8.85 5.30 14.95
C ALA A 124 9.42 6.49 14.14
N ALA A 125 10.69 6.85 14.38
CA ALA A 125 11.36 7.92 13.65
C ALA A 125 11.43 7.61 12.15
N SER A 126 11.77 6.37 11.77
CA SER A 126 11.79 5.96 10.37
C SER A 126 10.41 6.11 9.71
N ALA A 127 9.34 5.71 10.40
CA ALA A 127 7.98 5.85 9.88
C ALA A 127 7.60 7.32 9.66
N TYR A 128 7.86 8.20 10.63
CA TYR A 128 7.55 9.63 10.52
C TYR A 128 8.37 10.35 9.46
N HIS A 129 9.67 10.06 9.34
CA HIS A 129 10.49 10.61 8.26
C HIS A 129 9.97 10.21 6.88
N ARG A 130 9.52 8.96 6.72
CA ARG A 130 8.93 8.48 5.46
C ARG A 130 7.59 9.15 5.18
N ALA A 131 6.77 9.39 6.20
CA ALA A 131 5.52 10.13 6.04
C ALA A 131 5.80 11.56 5.53
N LEU A 132 6.76 12.25 6.15
CA LEU A 132 7.17 13.60 5.72
C LEU A 132 7.71 13.63 4.29
N ALA A 133 8.54 12.65 3.91
CA ALA A 133 9.09 12.56 2.56
C ALA A 133 8.01 12.36 1.48
N LEU A 134 6.84 11.82 1.84
CA LEU A 134 5.72 11.58 0.93
C LEU A 134 4.68 12.70 0.94
N SER A 135 4.65 13.52 1.99
CA SER A 135 3.74 14.65 2.12
C SER A 135 4.23 15.86 1.32
N PHE A 136 3.38 16.41 0.46
CA PHE A 136 3.74 17.57 -0.37
C PHE A 136 3.92 18.86 0.45
N ASP A 137 3.02 19.11 1.41
CA ASP A 137 3.01 20.33 2.25
C ASP A 137 3.53 20.09 3.68
N GLY A 138 4.28 18.99 3.89
CA GLY A 138 4.67 18.54 5.23
C GLY A 138 3.56 17.80 5.99
N CYS A 139 3.87 17.37 7.21
CA CYS A 139 2.95 16.58 8.03
C CYS A 139 3.16 16.89 9.53
N ALA A 140 2.35 17.78 10.07
CA ALA A 140 2.45 18.22 11.47
C ALA A 140 2.44 17.04 12.46
N VAL A 141 1.62 16.01 12.21
CA VAL A 141 1.56 14.80 13.07
C VAL A 141 2.90 14.07 13.12
N ALA A 142 3.58 13.95 11.97
CA ALA A 142 4.89 13.31 11.90
C ALA A 142 5.99 14.18 12.54
N GLU A 143 5.93 15.50 12.34
CA GLU A 143 6.85 16.46 12.98
C GLU A 143 6.75 16.41 14.51
N GLU A 144 5.53 16.48 15.04
CA GLU A 144 5.26 16.37 16.47
C GLU A 144 5.75 15.02 17.02
N GLY A 145 5.55 13.93 16.28
CA GLY A 145 6.08 12.61 16.63
C GLY A 145 7.59 12.57 16.75
N LEU A 146 8.30 13.19 15.81
CA LEU A 146 9.77 13.29 15.86
C LEU A 146 10.24 14.15 17.03
N THR A 147 9.56 15.26 17.33
CA THR A 147 9.88 16.10 18.49
C THR A 147 9.74 15.32 19.80
N ARG A 148 8.64 14.57 19.99
CA ARG A 148 8.46 13.73 21.18
C ARG A 148 9.57 12.69 21.35
N LEU A 149 9.99 12.06 20.25
CA LEU A 149 11.09 11.09 20.27
C LEU A 149 12.42 11.73 20.69
N GLN A 150 12.72 12.94 20.21
CA GLN A 150 13.94 13.68 20.57
C GLN A 150 13.96 14.08 22.06
N GLU A 151 12.83 14.53 22.58
CA GLU A 151 12.69 14.87 24.01
C GLU A 151 12.90 13.64 24.89
N ASN A 152 12.36 12.49 24.50
CA ASN A 152 12.51 11.23 25.25
C ASN A 152 13.93 10.68 25.22
N LEU A 153 14.72 10.96 24.18
CA LEU A 153 16.14 10.59 24.10
C LEU A 153 17.05 11.51 24.92
N SER A 154 16.58 12.73 25.24
CA SER A 154 17.34 13.74 25.97
C SER A 154 17.12 13.68 27.49
N ARG A 155 16.29 12.75 27.97
CA ARG A 155 15.98 12.51 29.39
C ARG A 155 16.75 11.30 29.90
#